data_AF-A0A8W8JMT3-F1
#
_entry.id   AF-A0A8W8JMT3-F1
#
_cell.length_a   1.000
_cell.length_b   1.000
_cell.length_c   1.000
_cell.angle_alpha   90.00
_cell.angle_beta   90.00
_cell.angle_gamma   90.00
#
_symmetry.space_group_name_H-M   'P 1'
#
loop_
_entity.id
_entity.type
_entity.pdbx_description
1 polymer ?
#
loop_
_entity_poly.entity_id
_entity_poly.type
_entity_poly.pdbx_seq_one_letter_code
_entity_poly.pdbx_strand_id
1 'polypeptide(L)'
;MLTRVILIFLLFVLITLAFAQNRETVKGCIAGNVTMQFKPALLAGREVKTYVWNKVRGIFKDPSFAKFEPSVSSQLEIYYNEEHQVQNRLIHYPEEPATLYLTDLRKSDQEQYLLVVSYVDYVGTPPEWIIDLDVQDVCFEKPKDVGKCAVSTCYTGENGVLKIPGNTEQAVKGYKQVKVCDDKTSGNYSCCNTAGTCLVQDFLESMGN
;
A
#
# COMPACT_ATOMS: atom_id res chain seq x y z
N MET A 1 45.22 -5.39 -22.47
CA MET A 1 43.86 -5.95 -22.62
C MET A 1 43.23 -6.32 -21.28
N LEU A 2 43.95 -6.95 -20.34
CA LEU A 2 43.46 -7.34 -19.02
C LEU A 2 42.89 -6.17 -18.17
N THR A 3 43.54 -5.00 -18.22
CA THR A 3 43.13 -3.79 -17.47
C THR A 3 41.82 -3.16 -17.94
N ARG A 4 41.47 -3.26 -19.24
CA ARG A 4 40.19 -2.73 -19.75
C ARG A 4 39.01 -3.62 -19.36
N VAL A 5 39.21 -4.95 -19.32
CA VAL A 5 38.17 -5.90 -18.92
C VAL A 5 37.83 -5.77 -17.44
N ILE A 6 38.84 -5.59 -16.58
CA ILE A 6 38.66 -5.35 -15.13
C ILE A 6 37.93 -4.02 -14.88
N LEU A 7 38.27 -2.96 -15.64
CA LEU A 7 37.61 -1.66 -15.51
C LEU A 7 36.12 -1.72 -15.90
N ILE A 8 35.80 -2.40 -17.00
CA ILE A 8 34.41 -2.59 -17.46
C ILE A 8 33.62 -3.42 -16.44
N PHE A 9 34.22 -4.49 -15.91
CA PHE A 9 33.57 -5.33 -14.91
C PHE A 9 33.30 -4.57 -13.60
N LEU A 10 34.26 -3.78 -13.12
CA LEU A 10 34.08 -2.91 -11.96
C LEU A 10 33.00 -1.86 -12.18
N LEU A 11 32.93 -1.26 -13.37
CA LEU A 11 31.88 -0.30 -13.73
C LEU A 11 30.50 -0.97 -13.70
N PHE A 12 30.39 -2.18 -14.24
CA PHE A 12 29.14 -2.94 -14.26
C PHE A 12 28.67 -3.29 -12.84
N VAL A 13 29.60 -3.73 -11.98
CA VAL A 13 29.31 -4.03 -10.57
C VAL A 13 28.87 -2.77 -9.81
N LEU A 14 29.56 -1.64 -10.00
CA LEU A 14 29.18 -0.35 -9.39
C LEU A 14 27.78 0.13 -9.82
N ILE A 15 27.45 0.01 -11.11
CA ILE A 15 26.14 0.36 -11.63
C ILE A 15 25.06 -0.56 -11.03
N THR A 16 25.30 -1.88 -10.96
CA THR A 16 24.33 -2.80 -10.34
C THR A 16 24.13 -2.56 -8.84
N LEU A 17 25.19 -2.16 -8.11
CA LEU A 17 25.10 -1.77 -6.70
C LEU A 17 24.32 -0.46 -6.50
N ALA A 18 24.49 0.52 -7.38
CA ALA A 18 23.74 1.78 -7.31
C ALA A 18 22.22 1.56 -7.54
N PHE A 19 21.85 0.66 -8.46
CA PHE A 19 20.45 0.29 -8.67
C PHE A 19 19.86 -0.54 -7.51
N ALA A 20 20.70 -1.32 -6.81
CA ALA A 20 20.26 -2.09 -5.64
C ALA A 20 19.99 -1.23 -4.39
N GLN A 21 20.54 0.00 -4.31
CA GLN A 21 20.43 0.86 -3.12
C GLN A 21 19.13 1.66 -3.03
N ASN A 22 18.46 1.95 -4.15
CA ASN A 22 17.23 2.75 -4.19
C ASN A 22 15.96 1.89 -4.26
N ARG A 23 15.94 0.78 -3.52
CA ARG A 23 14.89 -0.22 -3.60
C ARG A 23 14.62 -0.87 -2.24
N GLU A 24 13.36 -1.09 -1.93
CA GLU A 24 12.93 -1.81 -0.72
C GLU A 24 11.78 -2.78 -1.07
N THR A 25 11.68 -3.90 -0.35
CA THR A 25 10.50 -4.76 -0.41
C THR A 25 9.63 -4.50 0.81
N VAL A 26 8.38 -4.11 0.57
CA VAL A 26 7.37 -3.91 1.62
C VAL A 26 6.36 -5.04 1.53
N LYS A 27 6.01 -5.63 2.68
CA LYS A 27 5.05 -6.73 2.77
C LYS A 27 3.73 -6.24 3.35
N GLY A 28 2.64 -6.64 2.71
CA GLY A 28 1.28 -6.42 3.20
C GLY A 28 0.44 -7.66 2.99
N CYS A 29 -0.73 -7.70 3.61
CA CYS A 29 -1.64 -8.84 3.51
C CYS A 29 -2.97 -8.41 2.89
N ILE A 30 -3.64 -9.31 2.18
CA ILE A 30 -4.99 -9.04 1.63
C ILE A 30 -5.92 -8.52 2.73
N ALA A 31 -6.74 -7.51 2.39
CA ALA A 31 -7.64 -6.75 3.27
C ALA A 31 -6.95 -5.95 4.39
N GLY A 32 -5.62 -5.98 4.46
CA GLY A 32 -4.80 -5.18 5.36
C GLY A 32 -4.47 -3.80 4.80
N ASN A 33 -3.67 -3.06 5.56
CA ASN A 33 -3.13 -1.76 5.18
C ASN A 33 -1.61 -1.87 5.07
N VAL A 34 -1.00 -1.03 4.24
CA VAL A 34 0.45 -0.92 4.11
C VAL A 34 0.87 0.54 4.04
N THR A 35 2.03 0.83 4.62
CA THR A 35 2.71 2.12 4.49
C THR A 35 3.91 1.93 3.57
N MET A 36 3.93 2.66 2.47
CA MET A 36 5.02 2.68 1.49
C MET A 36 5.81 3.97 1.70
N GLN A 37 6.89 3.89 2.47
CA GLN A 37 7.76 5.03 2.77
C GLN A 37 8.93 5.07 1.79
N PHE A 38 8.84 5.94 0.79
CA PHE A 38 9.91 6.11 -0.19
C PHE A 38 11.02 7.00 0.37
N LYS A 39 12.28 6.66 0.08
CA LYS A 39 13.46 7.33 0.64
C LYS A 39 14.38 7.94 -0.45
N PRO A 40 13.85 8.75 -1.38
CA PRO A 40 14.68 9.35 -2.41
C PRO A 40 15.74 10.27 -1.80
N ALA A 41 16.96 10.24 -2.33
CA ALA A 41 18.03 11.14 -1.92
C ALA A 41 17.74 12.58 -2.42
N LEU A 42 17.07 13.38 -1.59
CA LEU A 42 16.68 14.75 -1.96
C LEU A 42 17.91 15.67 -2.09
N LEU A 43 17.85 16.58 -3.07
CA LEU A 43 18.91 17.55 -3.32
C LEU A 43 18.81 18.69 -2.30
N ALA A 44 19.83 18.80 -1.45
CA ALA A 44 19.88 19.85 -0.44
C ALA A 44 19.79 21.26 -1.06
N GLY A 45 18.97 22.12 -0.47
CA GLY A 45 18.78 23.51 -0.91
C GLY A 45 17.99 23.68 -2.22
N ARG A 46 17.36 22.62 -2.74
CA ARG A 46 16.50 22.69 -3.92
C ARG A 46 15.02 22.57 -3.53
N GLU A 47 14.19 23.43 -4.12
CA GLU A 47 12.73 23.36 -3.95
C GLU A 47 12.14 22.24 -4.81
N VAL A 48 11.46 21.30 -4.15
CA VAL A 48 10.75 20.21 -4.82
C VAL A 48 9.51 20.77 -5.51
N LYS A 49 9.40 20.50 -6.81
CA LYS A 49 8.26 20.87 -7.63
C LYS A 49 7.17 19.81 -7.56
N THR A 50 7.51 18.54 -7.77
CA THR A 50 6.54 17.46 -7.81
C THR A 50 7.07 16.16 -7.21
N TYR A 51 6.18 15.40 -6.59
CA TYR A 51 6.32 13.98 -6.31
C TYR A 51 5.36 13.23 -7.23
N VAL A 52 5.85 12.28 -8.02
CA VAL A 52 5.02 11.46 -8.94
C VAL A 52 5.22 10.00 -8.62
N TRP A 53 4.12 9.30 -8.35
CA TRP A 53 4.13 7.86 -8.11
C TRP A 53 3.67 7.10 -9.34
N ASN A 54 4.45 6.08 -9.64
CA ASN A 54 4.33 5.23 -10.79
C ASN A 54 4.10 3.79 -10.35
N LYS A 55 3.32 3.05 -11.11
CA LYS A 55 3.11 1.60 -10.95
C LYS A 55 3.57 0.92 -12.23
N VAL A 56 4.58 0.04 -12.15
CA VAL A 56 5.15 -0.64 -13.32
C VAL A 56 4.21 -1.75 -13.75
N ARG A 57 3.52 -1.63 -14.89
CA ARG A 57 2.42 -2.55 -15.25
C ARG A 57 2.49 -3.13 -16.66
N GLY A 58 3.69 -3.10 -17.25
CA GLY A 58 3.96 -3.55 -18.61
C GLY A 58 4.24 -2.40 -19.59
N ILE A 59 4.59 -2.77 -20.81
CA ILE A 59 5.04 -1.84 -21.86
C ILE A 59 3.82 -1.07 -22.42
N PHE A 60 3.99 0.24 -22.66
CA PHE A 60 3.01 1.17 -23.25
C PHE A 60 1.80 1.62 -22.40
N LYS A 61 1.80 1.35 -21.09
CA LYS A 61 0.81 1.93 -20.17
C LYS A 61 1.39 3.16 -19.48
N ASP A 62 0.59 4.21 -19.30
CA ASP A 62 0.98 5.33 -18.44
C ASP A 62 1.17 4.78 -17.02
N PRO A 63 2.39 4.80 -16.49
CA PRO A 63 2.65 4.24 -15.18
C PRO A 63 2.19 5.18 -14.05
N SER A 64 1.98 6.47 -14.35
CA SER A 64 1.68 7.50 -13.36
C SER A 64 0.28 7.29 -12.80
N PHE A 65 0.14 7.20 -11.48
CA PHE A 65 -1.19 7.07 -10.85
C PHE A 65 -1.48 8.15 -9.81
N ALA A 66 -0.46 8.81 -9.27
CA ALA A 66 -0.64 9.90 -8.33
C ALA A 66 0.46 10.97 -8.45
N LYS A 67 0.11 12.21 -8.13
CA LYS A 67 1.00 13.36 -8.12
C LYS A 67 0.73 14.27 -6.94
N PHE A 68 1.78 14.82 -6.35
CA PHE A 68 1.71 15.84 -5.31
C PHE A 68 2.63 17.02 -5.66
N GLU A 69 2.12 18.25 -5.52
CA GLU A 69 2.83 19.50 -5.81
C GLU A 69 2.84 20.39 -4.56
N PRO A 70 3.87 20.33 -3.72
CA PRO A 70 3.90 20.98 -2.41
C PRO A 70 3.62 22.49 -2.46
N SER A 71 4.12 23.17 -3.50
CA SER A 71 3.99 24.62 -3.67
C SER A 71 2.66 25.04 -4.32
N VAL A 72 1.81 24.10 -4.73
CA VAL A 72 0.56 24.37 -5.47
C VAL A 72 -0.66 23.98 -4.64
N SER A 73 -0.66 22.80 -4.01
CA SER A 73 -1.80 22.28 -3.27
C SER A 73 -1.37 21.30 -2.18
N SER A 74 -2.14 21.25 -1.08
CA SER A 74 -2.00 20.21 -0.06
C SER A 74 -2.71 18.89 -0.44
N GLN A 75 -3.33 18.82 -1.61
CA GLN A 75 -4.08 17.65 -2.06
C GLN A 75 -3.23 16.76 -2.97
N LEU A 76 -3.39 15.45 -2.81
CA LEU A 76 -2.88 14.46 -3.74
C LEU A 76 -3.79 14.40 -4.97
N GLU A 77 -3.22 14.61 -6.15
CA GLU A 77 -3.88 14.36 -7.42
C GLU A 77 -3.79 12.86 -7.73
N ILE A 78 -4.92 12.21 -8.00
CA ILE A 78 -4.99 10.81 -8.39
C ILE A 78 -5.47 10.73 -9.83
N TYR A 79 -4.65 10.15 -10.71
CA TYR A 79 -5.02 9.94 -12.10
C TYR A 79 -6.02 8.79 -12.19
N TYR A 80 -7.27 9.13 -12.54
CA TYR A 80 -8.31 8.13 -12.71
C TYR A 80 -7.93 7.20 -13.86
N ASN A 81 -7.65 5.95 -13.51
CA ASN A 81 -7.48 4.89 -14.46
C ASN A 81 -8.11 3.65 -13.83
N GLU A 82 -9.15 3.11 -14.47
CA GLU A 82 -9.84 1.89 -14.03
C GLU A 82 -8.87 0.73 -13.82
N GLU A 83 -7.72 0.78 -14.49
CA GLU A 83 -6.70 -0.21 -14.32
C GLU A 83 -5.96 -0.07 -12.98
N HIS A 84 -5.72 1.14 -12.45
CA HIS A 84 -4.93 1.32 -11.22
C HIS A 84 -5.65 0.77 -9.98
N GLN A 85 -6.98 0.89 -9.92
CA GLN A 85 -7.86 0.36 -8.86
C GLN A 85 -7.48 0.77 -7.41
N VAL A 86 -6.61 1.75 -7.21
CA VAL A 86 -6.18 2.27 -5.87
C VAL A 86 -7.00 3.47 -5.39
N GLN A 87 -7.92 3.96 -6.22
CA GLN A 87 -8.77 5.10 -5.85
C GLN A 87 -9.61 4.79 -4.62
N ASN A 88 -9.79 5.80 -3.75
CA ASN A 88 -10.46 5.70 -2.45
C ASN A 88 -9.78 4.79 -1.41
N ARG A 89 -8.61 4.23 -1.73
CA ARG A 89 -7.80 3.40 -0.83
C ARG A 89 -6.44 4.01 -0.52
N LEU A 90 -6.09 5.09 -1.21
CA LEU A 90 -4.83 5.80 -1.06
C LEU A 90 -5.01 6.99 -0.12
N ILE A 91 -4.15 7.07 0.90
CA ILE A 91 -4.07 8.20 1.82
C ILE A 91 -2.66 8.78 1.71
N HIS A 92 -2.58 10.11 1.72
CA HIS A 92 -1.33 10.87 1.64
C HIS A 92 -1.41 12.06 2.59
N TYR A 93 -0.29 12.38 3.23
CA TYR A 93 -0.15 13.50 4.14
C TYR A 93 0.94 14.44 3.59
N PRO A 94 0.66 15.74 3.38
CA PRO A 94 1.64 16.72 2.90
C PRO A 94 2.91 16.83 3.72
N GLU A 95 2.82 16.54 5.02
CA GLU A 95 3.94 16.55 5.98
C GLU A 95 4.92 15.39 5.73
N GLU A 96 4.45 14.32 5.09
CA GLU A 96 5.22 13.14 4.69
C GLU A 96 5.13 12.94 3.17
N PRO A 97 5.67 13.87 2.36
CA PRO A 97 5.33 13.98 0.95
C PRO A 97 5.81 12.81 0.10
N ALA A 98 6.73 11.99 0.62
CA ALA A 98 7.24 10.79 -0.03
C ALA A 98 6.61 9.48 0.51
N THR A 99 5.57 9.55 1.36
CA THR A 99 4.90 8.38 1.92
C THR A 99 3.52 8.19 1.30
N LEU A 100 3.19 6.94 0.96
CA LEU A 100 1.83 6.55 0.58
C LEU A 100 1.28 5.49 1.53
N TYR A 101 0.02 5.66 1.92
CA TYR A 101 -0.72 4.70 2.73
C TYR A 101 -1.78 4.05 1.86
N LEU A 102 -1.72 2.72 1.70
CA LEU A 102 -2.68 1.97 0.90
C LEU A 102 -3.49 1.03 1.81
N THR A 103 -4.80 1.19 1.79
CA THR A 103 -5.75 0.39 2.58
C THR A 103 -6.46 -0.66 1.74
N ASP A 104 -7.09 -1.64 2.39
CA ASP A 104 -7.88 -2.70 1.71
C ASP A 104 -7.05 -3.35 0.58
N LEU A 105 -5.86 -3.83 0.94
CA LEU A 105 -4.92 -4.42 -0.01
C LEU A 105 -5.54 -5.61 -0.76
N ARG A 106 -5.24 -5.67 -2.05
CA ARG A 106 -5.69 -6.72 -2.97
C ARG A 106 -4.49 -7.41 -3.58
N LYS A 107 -4.65 -8.64 -4.04
CA LYS A 107 -3.56 -9.33 -4.75
C LYS A 107 -3.09 -8.57 -6.00
N SER A 108 -3.97 -7.81 -6.66
CA SER A 108 -3.65 -6.94 -7.78
C SER A 108 -2.86 -5.67 -7.40
N ASP A 109 -2.68 -5.39 -6.11
CA ASP A 109 -1.81 -4.33 -5.63
C ASP A 109 -0.34 -4.78 -5.57
N GLN A 110 -0.05 -6.09 -5.63
CA GLN A 110 1.33 -6.60 -5.68
C GLN A 110 2.00 -6.16 -6.98
N GLU A 111 2.92 -5.20 -6.89
CA GLU A 111 3.59 -4.61 -8.04
C GLU A 111 4.83 -3.84 -7.60
N GLN A 112 5.65 -3.43 -8.58
CA GLN A 112 6.70 -2.44 -8.37
C GLN A 112 6.15 -1.01 -8.45
N TYR A 113 6.35 -0.24 -7.39
CA TYR A 113 6.00 1.17 -7.27
C TYR A 113 7.27 2.02 -7.34
N LEU A 114 7.24 3.12 -8.08
CA LEU A 114 8.37 4.05 -8.25
C LEU A 114 7.93 5.47 -7.89
N LEU A 115 8.66 6.12 -7.00
CA LEU A 115 8.56 7.55 -6.78
C LEU A 115 9.62 8.27 -7.62
N VAL A 116 9.21 9.31 -8.35
CA VAL A 116 10.09 10.25 -9.06
C VAL A 116 9.89 11.65 -8.47
N VAL A 117 10.98 12.31 -8.09
CA VAL A 117 10.96 13.67 -7.53
C VAL A 117 11.54 14.68 -8.52
N SER A 118 10.78 15.72 -8.85
CA SER A 118 11.23 16.83 -9.72
C SER A 118 11.41 18.12 -8.93
N TYR A 119 12.26 19.02 -9.41
CA TYR A 119 12.54 20.33 -8.79
C TYR A 119 12.27 21.44 -9.80
N VAL A 120 12.02 22.67 -9.32
CA VAL A 120 11.56 23.79 -10.15
C VAL A 120 12.54 24.10 -11.31
N ASP A 121 13.83 24.21 -11.01
CA ASP A 121 14.88 24.63 -11.95
C ASP A 121 16.05 23.62 -12.03
N TYR A 122 15.75 22.32 -12.00
CA TYR A 122 16.77 21.27 -12.07
C TYR A 122 16.76 20.57 -13.43
N VAL A 123 17.91 20.60 -14.10
CA VAL A 123 18.18 19.88 -15.35
C VAL A 123 19.20 18.79 -15.05
N GLY A 124 18.71 17.62 -14.65
CA GLY A 124 19.53 16.45 -14.34
C GLY A 124 18.63 15.23 -14.10
N THR A 125 19.23 14.10 -13.74
CA THR A 125 18.46 12.88 -13.44
C THR A 125 17.67 13.10 -12.14
N PRO A 126 16.33 12.94 -12.15
CA PRO A 126 15.51 13.10 -10.95
C PRO A 126 15.85 12.02 -9.92
N PRO A 127 15.80 12.33 -8.61
CA PRO A 127 15.85 11.31 -7.57
C PRO A 127 14.67 10.35 -7.67
N GLU A 128 14.98 9.07 -7.51
CA GLU A 128 14.04 7.96 -7.65
C GLU A 128 14.14 7.01 -6.46
N TRP A 129 13.02 6.38 -6.11
CA TRP A 129 12.99 5.29 -5.13
C TRP A 129 11.96 4.24 -5.50
N ILE A 130 12.32 2.97 -5.37
CA ILE A 130 11.49 1.84 -5.75
C ILE A 130 11.02 1.09 -4.50
N ILE A 131 9.74 0.72 -4.49
CA ILE A 131 9.18 -0.24 -3.54
C ILE A 131 8.58 -1.40 -4.32
N ASP A 132 9.02 -2.62 -4.02
CA ASP A 132 8.30 -3.82 -4.39
C ASP A 132 7.29 -4.14 -3.31
N LEU A 133 5.99 -4.03 -3.64
CA LEU A 133 4.94 -4.42 -2.73
C LEU A 133 4.66 -5.92 -2.91
N ASP A 134 5.00 -6.73 -1.91
CA ASP A 134 4.63 -8.14 -1.81
C ASP A 134 3.31 -8.28 -1.04
N VAL A 135 2.23 -8.66 -1.74
CA VAL A 135 0.92 -8.89 -1.11
C VAL A 135 0.76 -10.37 -0.81
N GLN A 136 0.94 -10.69 0.46
CA GLN A 136 0.73 -12.02 1.01
C GLN A 136 -0.77 -12.32 1.13
N ASP A 137 -1.09 -13.59 1.34
CA ASP A 137 -2.45 -13.97 1.69
C ASP A 137 -2.88 -13.31 3.00
N VAL A 138 -4.14 -13.46 3.38
CA VAL A 138 -4.73 -12.81 4.55
C VAL A 138 -3.96 -13.17 5.81
N CYS A 139 -3.50 -12.15 6.53
CA CYS A 139 -2.82 -12.32 7.80
C CYS A 139 -3.86 -12.29 8.92
N PHE A 140 -4.34 -13.47 9.30
CA PHE A 140 -5.35 -13.65 10.36
C PHE A 140 -4.82 -13.38 11.78
N GLU A 141 -3.53 -13.10 11.95
CA GLU A 141 -2.84 -13.11 13.25
C GLU A 141 -2.86 -11.77 14.02
N LYS A 142 -3.46 -10.70 13.49
CA LYS A 142 -3.52 -9.40 14.19
C LYS A 142 -4.97 -8.92 14.33
N PRO A 143 -5.48 -8.67 15.55
CA PRO A 143 -6.80 -8.08 15.75
C PRO A 143 -6.90 -6.75 15.00
N LYS A 144 -8.05 -6.47 14.40
CA LYS A 144 -8.34 -5.17 13.80
C LYS A 144 -9.22 -4.39 14.75
N ASP A 145 -8.70 -3.30 15.30
CA ASP A 145 -9.53 -2.34 16.06
C ASP A 145 -10.52 -1.70 15.10
N VAL A 146 -11.80 -2.03 15.25
CA VAL A 146 -12.86 -1.42 14.47
C VAL A 146 -13.51 -0.36 15.35
N GLY A 147 -13.37 0.91 14.98
CA GLY A 147 -14.05 2.01 15.66
C GLY A 147 -15.57 1.82 15.69
N LYS A 148 -16.25 2.52 16.61
CA LYS A 148 -17.71 2.47 16.75
C LYS A 148 -18.39 2.59 15.40
N CYS A 149 -19.20 1.59 15.07
CA CYS A 149 -20.07 1.61 13.90
C CYS A 149 -19.37 1.72 12.54
N ALA A 150 -18.27 1.00 12.32
CA ALA A 150 -17.63 0.98 11.00
C ALA A 150 -18.10 -0.19 10.11
N VAL A 151 -18.09 0.06 8.80
CA VAL A 151 -18.11 -1.00 7.79
C VAL A 151 -16.68 -1.52 7.66
N SER A 152 -16.47 -2.80 7.96
CA SER A 152 -15.20 -3.49 7.76
C SER A 152 -15.34 -4.54 6.66
N THR A 153 -14.22 -4.94 6.07
CA THR A 153 -14.18 -6.03 5.09
C THR A 153 -13.84 -7.33 5.80
N CYS A 154 -14.64 -8.36 5.54
CA CYS A 154 -14.38 -9.73 5.93
C CYS A 154 -13.86 -10.50 4.73
N TYR A 155 -12.59 -10.89 4.77
CA TYR A 155 -12.02 -11.78 3.77
C TYR A 155 -11.69 -13.12 4.40
N THR A 156 -12.14 -14.20 3.78
CA THR A 156 -12.03 -15.56 4.33
C THR A 156 -11.42 -16.57 3.35
N GLY A 157 -11.02 -16.13 2.15
CA GLY A 157 -10.67 -17.03 1.06
C GLY A 157 -11.87 -17.81 0.51
N GLU A 158 -11.65 -18.78 -0.36
CA GLU A 158 -12.72 -19.63 -0.90
C GLU A 158 -13.26 -20.57 0.19
N ASN A 159 -14.55 -20.41 0.53
CA ASN A 159 -15.31 -21.24 1.47
C ASN A 159 -15.03 -21.02 2.96
N GLY A 160 -14.62 -19.81 3.35
CA GLY A 160 -14.53 -19.49 4.77
C GLY A 160 -15.85 -18.99 5.37
N VAL A 161 -15.79 -18.52 6.62
CA VAL A 161 -16.96 -18.22 7.45
C VAL A 161 -16.80 -16.88 8.16
N LEU A 162 -17.86 -16.08 8.14
CA LEU A 162 -18.06 -14.95 9.03
C LEU A 162 -18.82 -15.43 10.27
N LYS A 163 -18.20 -15.33 11.44
CA LYS A 163 -18.86 -15.49 12.73
C LYS A 163 -19.43 -14.14 13.17
N ILE A 164 -20.73 -14.11 13.39
CA ILE A 164 -21.52 -12.97 13.84
C ILE A 164 -21.78 -13.15 15.35
N PRO A 165 -21.92 -12.08 16.14
CA PRO A 165 -22.23 -12.21 17.57
C PRO A 165 -23.48 -13.07 17.80
N GLY A 166 -23.44 -13.92 18.83
CA GLY A 166 -24.46 -14.95 19.08
C GLY A 166 -24.20 -16.30 18.38
N ASN A 167 -22.96 -16.58 17.97
CA ASN A 167 -22.52 -17.82 17.32
C ASN A 167 -23.25 -18.14 16.01
N THR A 168 -23.76 -17.12 15.32
CA THR A 168 -24.32 -17.33 13.98
C THR A 168 -23.18 -17.31 12.97
N GLU A 169 -23.13 -18.35 12.14
CA GLU A 169 -22.13 -18.48 11.09
C GLU A 169 -22.74 -18.20 9.73
N GLN A 170 -22.00 -17.46 8.91
CA GLN A 170 -22.36 -17.19 7.53
C GLN A 170 -21.21 -17.55 6.61
N ALA A 171 -21.49 -18.38 5.60
CA ALA A 171 -20.51 -18.70 4.56
C ALA A 171 -20.10 -17.42 3.79
N VAL A 172 -18.80 -17.23 3.60
CA VAL A 172 -18.20 -16.16 2.83
C VAL A 172 -17.35 -16.76 1.72
N LYS A 173 -17.57 -16.29 0.48
CA LYS A 173 -16.82 -16.71 -0.70
C LYS A 173 -15.84 -15.62 -1.09
N GLY A 174 -14.63 -15.69 -0.56
CA GLY A 174 -13.59 -14.69 -0.77
C GLY A 174 -13.78 -13.48 0.13
N TYR A 175 -14.71 -12.59 -0.24
CA TYR A 175 -14.91 -11.31 0.43
C TYR A 175 -16.37 -11.03 0.78
N LYS A 176 -16.58 -10.28 1.87
CA LYS A 176 -17.89 -9.74 2.26
C LYS A 176 -17.70 -8.46 3.07
N GLN A 177 -18.45 -7.40 2.75
CA GLN A 177 -18.54 -6.24 3.64
C GLN A 177 -19.41 -6.57 4.86
N VAL A 178 -18.94 -6.16 6.04
CA VAL A 178 -19.59 -6.39 7.33
C VAL A 178 -19.74 -5.07 8.04
N LYS A 179 -20.98 -4.73 8.38
CA LYS A 179 -21.27 -3.61 9.27
C LYS A 179 -21.19 -4.14 10.70
N VAL A 180 -20.21 -3.68 11.47
CA VAL A 180 -19.90 -4.19 12.82
C VAL A 180 -20.84 -3.58 13.89
N CYS A 181 -22.00 -3.07 13.47
CA CYS A 181 -23.04 -2.48 14.31
C CYS A 181 -24.41 -2.73 13.68
N ASP A 182 -25.01 -3.87 14.01
CA ASP A 182 -26.46 -3.96 13.95
C ASP A 182 -26.93 -3.82 15.40
N ASP A 183 -27.81 -2.86 15.67
CA ASP A 183 -28.33 -2.47 16.99
C ASP A 183 -29.06 -3.62 17.75
N LYS A 184 -28.98 -4.85 17.23
CA LYS A 184 -29.57 -6.09 17.76
C LYS A 184 -28.53 -7.11 18.25
N THR A 185 -27.24 -6.96 17.95
CA THR A 185 -26.21 -7.95 18.30
C THR A 185 -24.90 -7.29 18.77
N SER A 186 -24.71 -7.17 20.09
CA SER A 186 -23.46 -6.76 20.70
C SER A 186 -22.42 -7.91 20.65
N GLY A 187 -21.21 -7.66 20.15
CA GLY A 187 -20.07 -8.59 20.23
C GLY A 187 -19.10 -8.52 19.05
N ASN A 188 -18.08 -9.39 19.08
CA ASN A 188 -17.03 -9.43 18.07
C ASN A 188 -17.46 -10.20 16.82
N TYR A 189 -17.11 -9.67 15.66
CA TYR A 189 -17.19 -10.40 14.40
C TYR A 189 -15.85 -11.11 14.16
N SER A 190 -15.88 -12.29 13.54
CA SER A 190 -14.65 -12.99 13.20
C SER A 190 -14.69 -13.55 11.79
N CYS A 191 -13.67 -13.24 11.01
CA CYS A 191 -13.51 -13.71 9.63
C CYS A 191 -12.55 -14.87 9.60
N CYS A 192 -13.08 -16.07 9.41
CA CYS A 192 -12.34 -17.31 9.51
C CYS A 192 -12.10 -17.93 8.14
N ASN A 193 -10.86 -18.34 7.84
CA ASN A 193 -10.57 -19.16 6.67
C ASN A 193 -11.05 -20.61 6.84
N THR A 194 -10.90 -21.41 5.78
CA THR A 194 -11.22 -22.85 5.77
C THR A 194 -10.37 -23.68 6.74
N ALA A 195 -9.20 -23.19 7.16
CA ALA A 195 -8.36 -23.82 8.17
C ALA A 195 -8.82 -23.53 9.61
N GLY A 196 -9.83 -22.66 9.79
CA GLY A 196 -10.36 -22.28 11.09
C GLY A 196 -9.62 -21.12 11.76
N THR A 197 -8.62 -20.52 11.11
CA THR A 197 -7.92 -19.33 11.62
C THR A 197 -8.78 -18.09 11.39
N CYS A 198 -8.99 -17.30 12.43
CA CYS A 198 -9.95 -16.19 12.43
C CYS A 198 -9.29 -14.84 12.70
N LEU A 199 -9.63 -13.84 11.88
CA LEU A 199 -9.36 -12.44 12.11
C LEU A 199 -10.50 -11.87 12.96
N VAL A 200 -10.20 -11.47 14.20
CA VAL A 200 -11.17 -10.85 15.09
C VAL A 200 -11.29 -9.36 14.76
N GLN A 201 -12.52 -8.90 14.63
CA GLN A 201 -12.89 -7.50 14.49
C GLN A 201 -13.57 -7.10 15.80
N ASP A 202 -12.77 -6.52 16.71
CA ASP A 202 -13.21 -6.20 18.06
C ASP A 202 -14.15 -4.98 18.05
N PHE A 203 -15.30 -5.14 18.71
CA PHE A 203 -16.19 -4.02 19.01
C PHE A 203 -15.67 -3.31 20.26
N LEU A 204 -15.07 -2.13 20.09
CA LEU A 204 -14.72 -1.28 21.23
C LEU A 204 -15.97 -0.57 21.74
N GLU A 205 -16.56 -1.08 22.83
CA GLU A 205 -17.45 -0.26 23.66
C GLU A 205 -16.68 1.00 24.06
N SER A 206 -17.34 2.15 23.94
CA SER A 206 -16.79 3.36 24.52
C SER A 206 -16.66 3.14 26.00
N MET A 207 -15.43 3.14 26.50
CA MET A 207 -15.20 3.49 27.90
C MET A 207 -15.72 4.91 28.09
N GLY A 208 -16.99 5.00 28.49
CA GLY A 208 -17.59 6.25 28.91
C GLY A 208 -16.85 6.70 30.15
N ASN A 209 -16.24 7.88 30.07
CA ASN A 209 -16.10 8.82 31.16
C ASN A 209 -16.36 10.21 30.57
#